data_AF-A0A927QVB9-F1
#
_entry.id   AF-A0A927QVB9-F1
#
_cell.length_a   1.000
_cell.length_b   1.000
_cell.length_c   1.000
_cell.angle_alpha   90.00
_cell.angle_beta   90.00
_cell.angle_gamma   90.00
#
_symmetry.space_group_name_H-M   'P 1'
#
loop_
_entity.id
_entity.type
_entity.pdbx_description
1 polymer ?
#
loop_
_entity_poly.entity_id
_entity_poly.type
_entity_poly.pdbx_seq_one_letter_code
_entity_poly.pdbx_strand_id
1 'polypeptide(L)' 'MTWLNLTGVTCVTALMVWAEWRGLEFDCKKERAALIAIAAAGWLVAVLVLVFPNMPGPIELFNNILKPLASGLK' A
#
# COMPACT_ATOMS: atom_id res chain seq x y z
N MET A 1 17.52 11.34 1.24
CA MET A 1 16.89 10.36 2.17
C MET A 1 15.66 9.71 1.54
N THR A 2 14.64 10.47 1.11
CA THR A 2 13.39 9.94 0.52
C THR A 2 13.58 9.08 -0.73
N TRP A 3 14.52 9.45 -1.61
CA TRP A 3 14.85 8.66 -2.81
C TRP A 3 15.44 7.28 -2.50
N LEU A 4 16.22 7.15 -1.41
CA LEU A 4 16.79 5.87 -0.97
C LEU A 4 15.70 4.96 -0.39
N ASN A 5 14.76 5.54 0.38
CA ASN A 5 13.61 4.80 0.89
C ASN A 5 12.68 4.37 -0.25
N LEU A 6 12.50 5.20 -1.27
CA LEU A 6 11.67 4.89 -2.43
C LEU A 6 12.25 3.74 -3.26
N THR A 7 13.56 3.76 -3.54
CA THR A 7 14.23 2.65 -4.23
C THR A 7 14.27 1.39 -3.37
N GLY A 8 14.42 1.52 -2.05
CA GLY A 8 14.34 0.41 -1.10
C GLY A 8 12.97 -0.27 -1.13
N VAL A 9 11.88 0.50 -1.01
CA VAL A 9 10.50 -0.03 -1.08
C VAL A 9 10.24 -0.71 -2.42
N THR A 10 10.62 -0.07 -3.52
CA THR A 10 10.50 -0.61 -4.88
C THR A 10 11.23 -1.95 -5.01
N CYS A 11 12.46 -2.03 -4.50
CA CYS A 11 13.29 -3.23 -4.59
C CYS A 11 12.71 -4.37 -3.75
N VAL A 12 12.28 -4.10 -2.51
CA VAL A 12 11.67 -5.11 -1.63
C VAL A 12 10.35 -5.61 -2.20
N THR A 13 9.48 -4.73 -2.70
CA THR A 13 8.23 -5.14 -3.32
C THR A 13 8.47 -5.97 -4.59
N ALA A 14 9.45 -5.59 -5.42
CA ALA A 14 9.82 -6.38 -6.59
C ALA A 14 10.37 -7.77 -6.22
N LEU A 15 11.20 -7.87 -5.18
CA LEU A 15 11.71 -9.15 -4.68
C LEU A 15 10.60 -10.04 -4.11
N MET A 16 9.65 -9.45 -3.38
CA MET A 16 8.50 -10.16 -2.82
C MET A 16 7.61 -10.72 -3.92
N VAL A 17 7.29 -9.90 -4.93
CA VAL A 17 6.54 -10.33 -6.12
C VAL A 17 7.30 -11.43 -6.86
N TRP A 18 8.61 -11.30 -7.04
CA TRP A 18 9.41 -12.30 -7.74
C TRP A 18 9.51 -13.63 -6.99
N ALA A 19 9.66 -13.59 -5.67
CA ALA A 19 9.72 -14.78 -4.82
C ALA A 19 8.39 -15.56 -4.88
N GLU A 20 7.25 -14.88 -4.72
CA GLU A 20 5.95 -15.55 -4.81
C GLU A 20 5.63 -15.99 -6.24
N TRP A 21 6.03 -15.23 -7.26
CA TRP A 21 5.87 -15.62 -8.67
C TRP A 21 6.61 -16.94 -8.98
N ARG A 22 7.74 -17.18 -8.30
CA ARG A 22 8.53 -18.41 -8.44
C ARG A 22 7.96 -19.59 -7.66
N GLY A 23 7.17 -19.33 -6.61
CA GLY A 23 6.45 -20.35 -5.83
C GLY A 23 5.09 -20.75 -6.42
N LEU A 24 4.50 -19.89 -7.26
CA LEU A 24 3.26 -20.16 -7.97
C LEU A 24 3.47 -21.09 -9.17
N GLU A 25 2.80 -22.24 -9.14
CA GLU A 25 2.75 -23.18 -10.26
C GLU A 25 2.29 -22.47 -11.55
N PHE A 26 2.93 -22.80 -12.68
CA PHE A 26 2.88 -22.05 -13.94
C PHE A 26 1.47 -21.84 -14.54
N ASP A 27 0.45 -22.54 -14.03
CA ASP A 27 -0.91 -22.59 -14.61
C ASP A 27 -1.90 -21.59 -13.98
N CYS A 28 -1.64 -21.08 -12.76
CA CYS A 28 -2.57 -20.21 -12.03
C CYS A 28 -2.47 -18.72 -12.42
N LYS A 29 -2.92 -18.37 -13.63
CA LYS A 29 -2.96 -16.97 -14.12
C LYS A 29 -3.78 -16.02 -13.23
N LYS A 30 -4.85 -16.52 -12.57
CA LYS A 30 -5.67 -15.72 -11.64
C LYS A 30 -4.92 -15.33 -10.38
N GLU A 31 -4.12 -16.24 -9.82
CA GLU A 31 -3.37 -15.97 -8.60
C GLU A 31 -2.23 -14.99 -8.85
N ARG A 32 -1.54 -15.09 -9.99
CA ARG A 32 -0.58 -14.06 -10.42
C ARG A 32 -1.20 -12.67 -10.54
N ALA A 33 -2.42 -12.57 -11.10
CA ALA A 33 -3.11 -11.30 -11.20
C ALA A 33 -3.47 -10.72 -9.82
N ALA A 34 -3.95 -11.57 -8.89
CA ALA A 34 -4.25 -11.16 -7.53
C ALA A 34 -2.99 -10.69 -6.78
N LEU A 35 -1.87 -11.40 -6.93
CA LEU A 35 -0.59 -11.08 -6.33
C LEU A 35 -0.07 -9.73 -6.82
N ILE A 36 -0.07 -9.49 -8.14
CA ILE A 36 0.31 -8.20 -8.72
C ILE A 36 -0.62 -7.08 -8.24
N ALA A 37 -1.94 -7.32 -8.18
CA ALA A 37 -2.90 -6.33 -7.73
C ALA A 37 -2.68 -5.92 -6.26
N ILE A 38 -2.47 -6.90 -5.37
CA ILE A 38 -2.23 -6.65 -3.94
C ILE A 38 -0.86 -5.98 -3.74
N ALA A 39 0.17 -6.45 -4.44
CA ALA A 39 1.50 -5.84 -4.39
C ALA A 39 1.50 -4.40 -4.92
N ALA A 40 0.78 -4.13 -6.01
CA ALA A 40 0.61 -2.79 -6.55
C ALA A 40 -0.15 -1.88 -5.58
N ALA A 41 -1.21 -2.39 -4.93
CA ALA A 41 -1.93 -1.64 -3.91
C ALA A 41 -1.04 -1.30 -2.70
N GLY A 42 -0.27 -2.26 -2.19
CA GLY A 42 0.68 -2.06 -1.10
C GLY A 42 1.81 -1.08 -1.46
N TRP A 43 2.35 -1.19 -2.66
CA TRP A 43 3.32 -0.24 -3.19
C TRP A 43 2.74 1.17 -3.24
N LEU A 44 1.54 1.32 -3.79
CA LEU A 44 0.89 2.63 -3.96
C LEU A 44 0.71 3.33 -2.62
N VAL A 45 0.31 2.59 -1.58
CA VAL A 45 0.23 3.09 -0.20
C VAL A 45 1.60 3.50 0.33
N ALA A 46 2.64 2.68 0.13
CA ALA A 46 4.00 2.98 0.58
C ALA A 46 4.56 4.25 -0.08
N VAL A 47 4.32 4.43 -1.39
CA VAL A 47 4.69 5.66 -2.12
C VAL A 47 3.92 6.86 -1.59
N LEU A 48 2.63 6.70 -1.31
CA LEU A 48 1.80 7.79 -0.80
C LEU A 48 2.32 8.30 0.57
N VAL A 49 2.74 7.38 1.45
CA VAL A 49 3.36 7.70 2.74
C VAL A 49 4.73 8.38 2.57
N LEU A 50 5.54 7.93 1.60
CA LEU A 50 6.85 8.52 1.32
C LEU A 50 6.77 9.93 0.73
N VAL A 51 5.78 10.19 -0.13
CA VAL A 51 5.58 11.50 -0.78
C VAL A 51 4.92 12.48 0.20
N PHE A 52 4.02 12.00 1.05
CA PHE A 52 3.35 12.82 2.06
C PHE A 52 3.60 12.30 3.47
N PRO A 53 4.79 12.55 4.04
CA PRO A 53 5.15 12.06 5.38
C PRO A 53 4.32 12.69 6.51
N ASN A 54 3.59 13.77 6.23
CA ASN A 54 2.68 14.45 7.18
C ASN A 54 1.20 14.19 6.88
N MET A 55 0.85 13.14 6.11
CA MET A 55 -0.55 12.74 6.03
C MET A 55 -1.04 12.30 7.41
N PRO A 56 -2.18 12.82 7.89
CA PRO A 56 -2.82 12.31 9.09
C PRO A 56 -3.08 10.81 8.88
N GLY A 57 -2.79 9.99 9.90
CA GLY A 57 -2.89 8.54 9.76
C GLY A 57 -4.30 8.11 9.34
N PRO A 58 -4.51 6.87 8.86
CA PRO A 58 -5.83 6.37 8.47
C PRO A 58 -6.89 6.56 9.57
N ILE A 59 -6.46 6.38 10.83
CA ILE A 59 -7.29 6.60 12.03
C ILE A 59 -7.64 8.07 12.22
N GLU A 60 -6.72 8.96 11.90
CA GLU A 60 -6.85 10.40 12.08
C GLU A 60 -7.71 11.03 10.96
N LEU A 61 -7.60 10.50 9.72
CA LEU A 61 -8.54 10.76 8.63
C LEU A 61 -9.96 10.32 8.98
N PHE A 62 -10.11 9.09 9.50
CA PHE A 62 -11.41 8.57 9.92
C PHE A 62 -12.01 9.44 11.02
N ASN A 63 -11.21 9.86 11.99
CA ASN A 63 -11.63 10.76 13.07
C ASN A 63 -12.04 12.15 12.54
N ASN A 64 -11.34 12.69 11.54
CA ASN A 64 -11.70 13.97 10.91
C ASN A 64 -13.01 13.90 10.12
N ILE A 65 -13.32 12.77 9.48
CA ILE A 65 -14.58 12.55 8.76
C ILE A 65 -15.74 12.32 9.75
N LEU A 66 -15.48 11.59 10.84
CA LEU A 66 -16.49 11.30 11.86
C LEU A 66 -16.78 12.46 12.80
N LYS A 67 -15.81 13.35 13.05
CA LYS A 67 -15.96 14.56 13.88
C LYS A 67 -17.20 15.41 13.55
N PRO A 68 -17.43 15.81 12.28
CA PRO A 68 -18.61 16.59 11.92
C PRO A 68 -19.90 15.78 12.12
N LEU A 69 -19.88 14.47 11.84
CA LEU A 69 -21.03 13.58 11.98
C LEU A 69 -21.45 13.39 13.46
N ALA A 70 -20.47 13.29 14.36
CA ALA A 70 -20.69 13.24 15.80
C ALA A 70 -21.18 14.60 16.36
N SER A 71 -20.75 15.72 15.76
CA SER A 71 -21.20 17.06 16.18
C SER A 71 -22.63 17.42 15.74
N GLY A 72 -23.13 16.79 14.66
CA GLY A 72 -24.50 16.95 14.18
C GLY A 72 -25.54 16.16 14.96
N LEU A 73 -25.10 15.32 15.92
CA LEU A 73 -25.95 14.50 16.78
C LEU A 73 -26.09 15.15 18.18
N LYS A 74 -26.45 16.44 18.21
CA LYS A 74 -26.78 17.19 19.42
C LYS A 74 -28.13 17.89 19.28
#